data_AF-A0A838WP01-F1
#
_entry.id   AF-A0A838WP01-F1
#
_cell.length_a   1.000
_cell.length_b   1.000
_cell.length_c   1.000
_cell.angle_alpha   90.00
_cell.angle_beta   90.00
_cell.angle_gamma   90.00
#
_symmetry.space_group_name_H-M   'P 1'
#
loop_
_entity.id
_entity.type
_entity.pdbx_description
1 polymer ?
#
loop_
_entity_poly.entity_id
_entity_poly.type
_entity_poly.pdbx_seq_one_letter_code
_entity_poly.pdbx_strand_id
1 'polypeptide(L)'
;MYKVWLVSGEEIWVLIHIEIQSQYEEEFQKRMYIYNYRAFDLYQKPVISLAILGDEKADWKPESYNYSLGGCEVSLKFPIVKLLSYEEKWSELEESNNPFAIVVMAHLKTKATRGKPGEREKWKWILIRGLYNGGLDKNQIVRLLGIIDTMMKLPKKSQESLENKIK
;
A
#
# COMPACT_ATOMS: atom_id res chain seq x y z
N MET A 1 6.71 -18.08 2.89
CA MET A 1 8.15 -18.28 2.64
C MET A 1 8.32 -18.58 1.17
N TYR A 2 9.29 -17.96 0.50
CA TYR A 2 9.51 -18.14 -0.93
C TYR A 2 10.92 -18.65 -1.20
N LYS A 3 11.03 -19.62 -2.10
CA LYS A 3 12.30 -20.11 -2.63
C LYS A 3 12.65 -19.26 -3.85
N VAL A 4 13.82 -18.63 -3.83
CA VAL A 4 14.26 -17.72 -4.89
C VAL A 4 15.69 -18.03 -5.32
N TRP A 5 16.01 -17.66 -6.56
CA TRP A 5 17.38 -17.64 -7.05
C TRP A 5 17.88 -16.21 -7.05
N LEU A 6 19.02 -15.99 -6.38
CA LEU A 6 19.75 -14.74 -6.47
C LEU A 6 20.35 -14.58 -7.88
N VAL A 7 20.68 -13.34 -8.26
CA VAL A 7 21.39 -13.06 -9.51
C VAL A 7 22.74 -13.78 -9.56
N SER A 8 23.33 -14.09 -8.40
CA SER A 8 24.52 -14.92 -8.26
C SER A 8 24.31 -16.40 -8.61
N GLY A 9 23.07 -16.85 -8.82
CA GLY A 9 22.69 -18.24 -9.05
C GLY A 9 22.46 -19.05 -7.77
N GLU A 10 22.72 -18.48 -6.59
CA GLU A 10 22.48 -19.13 -5.31
C GLU A 10 20.99 -19.26 -5.00
N GLU A 11 20.60 -20.43 -4.49
CA GLU A 11 19.26 -20.70 -4.02
C GLU A 11 19.12 -20.32 -2.53
N ILE A 12 18.17 -19.45 -2.22
CA ILE A 12 17.86 -19.08 -0.83
C ILE A 12 16.36 -19.12 -0.54
N TRP A 13 16.04 -19.32 0.74
CA TRP A 13 14.69 -19.14 1.26
C TRP A 13 14.57 -17.77 1.91
N VAL A 14 13.62 -16.96 1.44
CA VAL A 14 13.38 -15.62 1.96
C VAL A 14 11.98 -15.51 2.55
N LEU A 15 11.90 -14.85 3.70
CA LEU A 15 10.65 -14.39 4.28
C LEU A 15 10.47 -12.91 3.93
N ILE A 16 9.28 -12.58 3.42
CA ILE A 16 8.92 -11.20 3.12
C ILE A 16 7.87 -10.79 4.14
N HIS A 17 8.22 -9.82 4.96
CA HIS A 17 7.33 -9.13 5.87
C HIS A 17 6.93 -7.81 5.20
N ILE A 18 5.63 -7.62 4.97
CA ILE A 18 5.09 -6.38 4.40
C ILE A 18 4.17 -5.75 5.43
N GLU A 19 4.48 -4.50 5.79
CA GLU A 19 3.69 -3.70 6.72
C GLU A 19 3.06 -2.54 5.95
N ILE A 20 1.73 -2.43 5.98
CA ILE A 20 0.98 -1.34 5.35
C ILE A 20 0.42 -0.44 6.44
N GLN A 21 0.87 0.81 6.47
CA GLN A 21 0.54 1.75 7.54
C GLN A 21 -0.10 3.02 6.98
N SER A 22 -1.39 3.23 7.26
CA SER A 22 -2.20 4.33 6.68
C SER A 22 -2.31 5.58 7.56
N GLN A 23 -1.66 5.57 8.72
CA GLN A 23 -1.66 6.64 9.72
C GLN A 23 -0.27 6.82 10.31
N TYR A 24 0.07 8.04 10.73
CA TYR A 24 1.31 8.29 11.46
C TYR A 24 1.36 7.42 12.73
N GLU A 25 2.51 6.83 12.99
CA GLU A 25 2.72 6.04 14.20
C GLU A 25 4.17 6.17 14.68
N GLU A 26 4.33 6.53 15.95
CA GLU A 26 5.64 6.82 16.55
C GLU A 26 6.50 5.56 16.65
N GLU A 27 5.94 4.46 17.14
CA GLU A 27 6.65 3.20 17.38
C GLU A 27 6.80 2.31 16.12
N PHE A 28 6.51 2.86 14.93
CA PHE A 28 6.50 2.09 13.69
C PHE A 28 7.84 1.38 13.42
N GLN A 29 8.95 2.08 13.59
CA GLN A 29 10.31 1.54 13.39
C GLN A 29 10.57 0.36 14.32
N LYS A 30 10.17 0.49 15.59
CA LYS A 30 10.33 -0.57 16.59
C LYS A 30 9.47 -1.78 16.25
N ARG A 31 8.23 -1.59 15.79
CA ARG A 31 7.38 -2.70 15.36
C ARG A 31 7.96 -3.44 14.15
N MET A 32 8.48 -2.71 13.17
CA MET A 32 9.21 -3.29 12.03
C MET A 32 10.37 -4.18 12.49
N TYR A 33 11.14 -3.72 13.49
CA TYR A 33 12.20 -4.52 14.10
C TYR A 33 11.67 -5.77 14.83
N ILE A 34 10.65 -5.61 15.67
CA ILE A 34 10.06 -6.73 16.43
C ILE A 34 9.55 -7.82 15.48
N TYR A 35 8.86 -7.46 14.40
CA TYR A 35 8.37 -8.45 13.44
C TYR A 35 9.48 -9.09 12.62
N ASN A 36 10.49 -8.32 12.21
CA ASN A 36 11.67 -8.87 11.54
C ASN A 36 12.36 -9.91 12.42
N TYR A 37 12.68 -9.56 13.67
CA TYR A 37 13.34 -10.43 14.62
C TYR A 37 12.49 -11.68 14.94
N ARG A 38 11.19 -11.52 15.19
CA ARG A 38 10.30 -12.67 15.47
C ARG A 38 10.21 -13.64 14.30
N ALA A 39 10.15 -13.13 13.08
CA ALA A 39 10.15 -13.98 11.89
C ALA A 39 11.51 -14.68 11.72
N PHE A 40 12.61 -13.97 11.94
CA PHE A 40 13.94 -14.54 11.89
C PHE A 40 14.11 -15.66 12.94
N ASP A 41 13.73 -15.40 14.19
CA ASP A 41 13.83 -16.35 15.30
C ASP A 41 13.00 -17.61 15.06
N LEU A 42 11.76 -17.44 14.57
CA LEU A 42 10.86 -18.58 14.33
C LEU A 42 11.33 -19.49 13.18
N TYR A 43 11.86 -18.91 12.10
CA TYR A 43 12.12 -19.65 10.87
C TYR A 43 13.61 -19.87 10.58
N GLN A 44 14.51 -19.18 11.27
CA GLN A 44 15.96 -19.25 11.09
C GLN A 44 16.37 -19.00 9.63
N LYS A 45 15.70 -18.05 8.97
CA LYS A 45 15.94 -17.62 7.58
C LYS A 45 15.98 -16.09 7.47
N PRO A 46 16.71 -15.54 6.48
CA PRO A 46 16.71 -14.11 6.21
C PRO A 46 15.30 -13.56 5.97
N VAL A 47 15.04 -12.38 6.53
CA VAL A 47 13.75 -11.68 6.44
C VAL A 47 13.95 -10.33 5.77
N ILE A 48 13.24 -10.11 4.67
CA ILE A 48 13.09 -8.80 4.04
C ILE A 48 11.85 -8.13 4.64
N SER A 49 12.04 -7.01 5.33
CA SER A 49 10.94 -6.16 5.80
C SER A 49 10.72 -5.02 4.81
N LEU A 50 9.48 -4.80 4.38
CA LEU A 50 9.06 -3.74 3.46
C LEU A 50 7.92 -2.95 4.09
N ALA A 51 7.94 -1.62 3.93
CA ALA A 51 6.84 -0.77 4.40
C ALA A 51 6.13 -0.04 3.25
N ILE A 52 4.80 0.03 3.32
CA ILE A 52 3.97 0.89 2.47
C ILE A 52 3.30 1.92 3.37
N LEU A 53 3.66 3.19 3.19
CA LEU A 53 3.19 4.32 4.01
C LEU A 53 2.07 5.07 3.27
N GLY A 54 0.85 5.00 3.80
CA GLY A 54 -0.36 5.63 3.27
C GLY A 54 -0.91 6.76 4.15
N ASP A 55 -0.12 7.28 5.09
CA ASP A 55 -0.49 8.45 5.89
C ASP A 55 -0.38 9.78 5.11
N GLU A 56 -0.82 10.87 5.75
CA GLU A 56 -0.91 12.21 5.15
C GLU A 56 0.33 13.10 5.43
N LYS A 57 1.32 12.63 6.21
CA LYS A 57 2.52 13.43 6.55
C LYS A 57 3.64 13.18 5.54
N ALA A 58 3.90 14.12 4.63
CA ALA A 58 4.91 13.96 3.58
C ALA A 58 6.32 13.61 4.11
N ASP A 59 6.73 14.23 5.21
CA ASP A 59 8.08 14.08 5.78
C ASP A 59 8.24 12.84 6.66
N TRP A 60 7.14 12.17 7.02
CA TRP A 60 7.23 10.95 7.83
C TRP A 60 7.63 9.76 6.96
N LYS A 61 8.91 9.38 7.07
CA LYS A 61 9.59 8.33 6.30
C LYS A 61 10.51 7.51 7.20
N PRO A 62 9.96 6.75 8.16
CA PRO A 62 10.75 5.89 9.04
C PRO A 62 11.39 4.75 8.24
N GLU A 63 12.71 4.79 8.01
CA GLU A 63 13.42 3.80 7.16
C GLU A 63 14.39 2.89 7.94
N SER A 64 14.57 3.12 9.23
CA SER A 64 15.43 2.28 10.08
C SER A 64 15.01 2.27 11.54
N TYR A 65 15.42 1.26 12.30
CA TYR A 65 15.35 1.21 13.75
C TYR A 65 16.74 0.91 14.29
N ASN A 66 17.22 1.70 15.26
CA ASN A 66 18.56 1.54 15.81
C ASN A 66 18.57 1.83 17.30
N TYR A 67 19.41 1.11 18.06
CA TYR A 67 19.79 1.47 19.41
C TYR A 67 21.19 0.98 19.74
N SER A 68 21.84 1.64 20.70
CA SER A 68 23.13 1.22 21.25
C SER A 68 23.08 1.28 22.77
N LEU A 69 23.55 0.22 23.44
CA LEU A 69 23.57 0.14 24.90
C LEU A 69 24.73 -0.75 25.37
N GLY A 70 25.59 -0.21 26.25
CA GLY A 70 26.67 -0.99 26.87
C GLY A 70 27.68 -1.60 25.89
N GLY A 71 27.92 -0.95 24.75
CA GLY A 71 28.81 -1.47 23.69
C GLY A 71 28.13 -2.46 22.72
N CYS A 72 26.83 -2.73 22.88
CA CYS A 72 26.03 -3.48 21.91
C CYS A 72 25.31 -2.51 20.97
N GLU A 73 25.24 -2.86 19.69
CA GLU A 73 24.52 -2.10 18.67
C GLU A 73 23.52 -3.01 17.94
N VAL A 74 22.32 -2.48 17.71
CA VAL A 74 21.30 -3.10 16.86
C VAL A 74 20.88 -2.10 15.81
N SER A 75 20.84 -2.56 14.55
CA SER A 75 20.36 -1.78 13.42
C SER A 75 19.51 -2.65 12.50
N LEU A 76 18.35 -2.14 12.12
CA LEU A 76 17.55 -2.65 11.02
C LEU A 76 17.25 -1.50 10.07
N LYS A 77 17.69 -1.61 8.82
CA LYS A 77 17.28 -0.74 7.72
C LYS A 77 16.30 -1.48 6.83
N PHE A 78 15.25 -0.79 6.38
CA PHE A 78 14.22 -1.40 5.53
C PHE A 78 13.72 -0.45 4.44
N PRO A 79 13.42 -0.96 3.23
CA PRO A 79 12.82 -0.16 2.17
C PRO A 79 11.41 0.31 2.53
N ILE A 80 11.09 1.53 2.10
CA ILE A 80 9.76 2.12 2.25
C ILE A 80 9.23 2.61 0.90
N VAL A 81 7.92 2.56 0.73
CA VAL A 81 7.20 3.23 -0.36
C VAL A 81 6.19 4.19 0.26
N LYS A 82 6.26 5.46 -0.11
CA LYS A 82 5.31 6.50 0.34
C LYS A 82 4.23 6.71 -0.71
N LEU A 83 2.99 6.31 -0.43
CA LEU A 83 1.90 6.44 -1.41
C LEU A 83 1.65 7.90 -1.77
N LEU A 84 1.78 8.83 -0.82
CA LEU A 84 1.61 10.26 -1.06
C LEU A 84 2.57 10.80 -2.15
N SER A 85 3.77 10.21 -2.31
CA SER A 85 4.71 10.64 -3.35
C SER A 85 4.24 10.36 -4.79
N TYR A 86 3.22 9.51 -4.96
CA TYR A 86 2.63 9.25 -6.26
C TYR A 86 1.57 10.28 -6.67
N GLU A 87 1.23 11.25 -5.80
CA GLU A 87 0.34 12.34 -6.19
C GLU A 87 0.95 13.22 -7.30
N GLU A 88 2.26 13.47 -7.22
CA GLU A 88 3.02 14.17 -8.27
C GLU A 88 3.22 13.31 -9.54
N LYS A 89 3.03 11.99 -9.41
CA LYS A 89 3.20 10.99 -10.48
C LYS A 89 1.87 10.44 -10.97
N TRP A 90 0.83 11.26 -10.94
CA TRP A 90 -0.54 10.82 -11.26
C TRP A 90 -0.63 10.19 -12.64
N SER A 91 0.01 10.79 -13.66
CA SER A 91 0.05 10.24 -15.03
C SER A 91 0.70 8.85 -15.10
N GLU A 92 1.75 8.60 -14.31
CA GLU A 92 2.37 7.27 -14.23
C GLU A 92 1.39 6.22 -13.66
N LEU A 93 0.50 6.60 -12.74
CA LEU A 93 -0.53 5.71 -12.21
C LEU A 93 -1.64 5.43 -13.23
N GLU A 94 -2.02 6.43 -14.03
CA GLU A 94 -3.06 6.28 -15.06
C GLU A 94 -2.59 5.40 -16.23
N GLU A 95 -1.32 5.51 -16.62
CA GLU A 95 -0.72 4.73 -17.70
C GLU A 95 -0.26 3.34 -17.25
N SER A 96 -0.27 3.07 -15.94
CA SER A 96 0.21 1.80 -15.39
C SER A 96 -0.74 0.64 -15.69
N ASN A 97 -0.21 -0.41 -16.29
CA ASN A 97 -0.90 -1.69 -16.42
C ASN A 97 -0.92 -2.49 -15.09
N ASN A 98 -0.37 -1.95 -14.00
CA ASN A 98 -0.40 -2.61 -12.71
C ASN A 98 -1.80 -2.46 -12.08
N PRO A 99 -2.51 -3.56 -11.77
CA PRO A 99 -3.86 -3.50 -11.18
C PRO A 99 -3.90 -2.78 -9.83
N PHE A 100 -2.78 -2.60 -9.14
CA PHE A 100 -2.71 -1.84 -7.89
C PHE A 100 -2.55 -0.32 -8.08
N ALA A 101 -2.22 0.16 -9.28
CA ALA A 101 -2.12 1.60 -9.54
C ALA A 101 -3.44 2.31 -9.24
N ILE A 102 -4.56 1.69 -9.60
CA ILE A 102 -5.89 2.23 -9.30
C ILE A 102 -6.23 2.24 -7.80
N VAL A 103 -5.68 1.28 -7.04
CA VAL A 103 -5.84 1.24 -5.59
C VAL A 103 -5.06 2.39 -4.95
N VAL A 104 -3.86 2.68 -5.46
CA VAL A 104 -3.07 3.85 -5.02
C VAL A 104 -3.80 5.15 -5.36
N MET A 105 -4.35 5.28 -6.57
CA MET A 105 -5.18 6.43 -6.95
C MET A 105 -6.40 6.59 -6.04
N ALA A 106 -7.11 5.48 -5.74
CA ALA A 106 -8.25 5.48 -4.83
C ALA A 106 -7.84 5.90 -3.42
N HIS A 107 -6.69 5.44 -2.92
CA HIS A 107 -6.13 5.87 -1.64
C HIS A 107 -5.93 7.37 -1.57
N LEU A 108 -5.20 7.92 -2.55
CA LEU A 108 -4.89 9.35 -2.65
C LEU A 108 -6.18 10.20 -2.69
N LYS A 109 -7.15 9.82 -3.54
CA LYS A 109 -8.41 10.55 -3.67
C LYS A 109 -9.33 10.35 -2.47
N THR A 110 -9.27 9.23 -1.76
CA THR A 110 -10.00 9.04 -0.49
C THR A 110 -9.58 10.10 0.53
N LYS A 111 -8.27 10.33 0.65
CA LYS A 111 -7.66 11.31 1.55
C LYS A 111 -7.98 12.74 1.10
N ALA A 112 -7.73 13.07 -0.17
CA ALA A 112 -7.96 14.41 -0.73
C ALA A 112 -9.44 14.85 -0.70
N THR A 113 -10.39 13.92 -0.78
CA THR A 113 -11.84 14.21 -0.78
C THR A 113 -12.49 14.08 0.60
N ARG A 114 -11.71 14.01 1.68
CA ARG A 114 -12.25 13.95 3.04
C ARG A 114 -13.12 15.18 3.31
N GLY A 115 -14.36 14.96 3.75
CA GLY A 115 -15.34 16.04 3.96
C GLY A 115 -15.99 16.58 2.68
N LYS A 116 -15.67 16.05 1.49
CA LYS A 116 -16.17 16.52 0.19
C LYS A 116 -16.89 15.39 -0.58
N PRO A 117 -18.12 15.01 -0.19
CA PRO A 117 -18.80 13.84 -0.76
C PRO A 117 -19.04 13.93 -2.27
N GLY A 118 -19.33 15.12 -2.80
CA GLY A 118 -19.52 15.31 -4.25
C GLY A 118 -18.25 15.10 -5.07
N GLU A 119 -17.09 15.57 -4.58
CA GLU A 119 -15.80 15.29 -5.22
C GLU A 119 -15.44 13.81 -5.11
N ARG A 120 -15.72 13.19 -3.96
CA ARG A 120 -15.49 11.76 -3.76
C ARG A 120 -16.30 10.90 -4.73
N GLU A 121 -17.57 11.23 -4.95
CA GLU A 121 -18.43 10.52 -5.91
C GLU A 121 -17.88 10.62 -7.34
N LYS A 122 -17.45 11.83 -7.75
CA LYS A 122 -16.82 12.05 -9.06
C LYS A 122 -15.56 11.20 -9.24
N TRP A 123 -14.64 11.23 -8.26
CA TRP A 123 -13.41 10.45 -8.33
C TRP A 123 -13.67 8.94 -8.30
N LYS A 124 -14.61 8.49 -7.48
CA LYS A 124 -15.00 7.08 -7.43
C LYS A 124 -15.51 6.61 -8.79
N TRP A 125 -16.35 7.40 -9.45
CA TRP A 125 -16.82 7.12 -10.82
C TRP A 125 -15.67 7.03 -11.83
N ILE A 126 -14.74 7.98 -11.80
CA ILE A 126 -13.57 7.99 -12.71
C ILE A 126 -12.75 6.71 -12.54
N LEU A 127 -12.48 6.31 -11.29
CA LEU A 127 -11.70 5.10 -11.00
C LEU A 127 -12.43 3.83 -11.42
N ILE A 128 -13.73 3.72 -11.14
CA ILE A 128 -14.52 2.56 -11.57
C ILE A 128 -14.48 2.43 -13.10
N ARG A 129 -14.63 3.52 -13.84
CA ARG A 129 -14.50 3.49 -15.31
C ARG A 129 -13.10 3.08 -15.76
N GLY A 130 -12.05 3.53 -15.05
CA GLY A 130 -10.67 3.12 -15.30
C GLY A 130 -10.46 1.61 -15.23
N LEU A 131 -11.12 0.91 -14.29
CA LEU A 131 -11.02 -0.57 -14.17
C LEU A 131 -11.44 -1.29 -15.46
N TYR A 132 -12.52 -0.83 -16.10
CA TYR A 132 -13.06 -1.47 -17.31
C TYR A 132 -12.21 -1.20 -18.55
N ASN A 133 -11.39 -0.14 -18.55
CA ASN A 133 -10.53 0.21 -19.68
C ASN A 133 -9.15 -0.46 -19.61
N GLY A 134 -8.73 -0.98 -18.45
CA GLY A 134 -7.36 -1.44 -18.18
C GLY A 134 -7.03 -2.87 -18.61
N GLY A 135 -7.82 -3.50 -19.48
CA GLY A 135 -7.55 -4.87 -19.96
C GLY A 135 -7.62 -5.96 -18.87
N LEU A 136 -8.22 -5.65 -17.71
CA LEU A 136 -8.36 -6.56 -16.58
C LEU A 136 -9.46 -7.59 -16.81
N ASP A 137 -9.28 -8.80 -16.27
CA ASP A 137 -10.33 -9.79 -16.32
C ASP A 137 -11.49 -9.47 -15.35
N LYS A 138 -12.65 -10.09 -15.57
CA LYS A 138 -13.87 -9.82 -14.79
C LYS A 138 -13.67 -10.06 -13.28
N ASN A 139 -12.91 -11.09 -12.89
CA ASN A 139 -12.69 -11.39 -11.48
C ASN A 139 -11.75 -10.36 -10.84
N GLN A 140 -10.73 -9.89 -11.57
CA GLN A 140 -9.87 -8.80 -11.12
C GLN A 140 -10.67 -7.51 -10.92
N ILE A 141 -11.53 -7.14 -11.87
CA ILE A 141 -12.39 -5.97 -11.78
C ILE A 141 -13.27 -6.03 -10.54
N VAL A 142 -13.95 -7.15 -10.28
CA VAL A 142 -14.82 -7.30 -9.10
C VAL A 142 -14.04 -7.17 -7.79
N ARG A 143 -12.84 -7.75 -7.69
CA ARG A 143 -12.00 -7.65 -6.49
C ARG A 143 -11.53 -6.22 -6.24
N LEU A 144 -11.02 -5.55 -7.28
CA LEU A 144 -10.52 -4.18 -7.18
C LEU A 144 -11.66 -3.20 -6.89
N LEU A 145 -12.84 -3.40 -7.51
CA LEU A 145 -14.03 -2.63 -7.22
C LEU A 145 -14.39 -2.73 -5.73
N GLY A 146 -14.41 -3.92 -5.16
CA GLY A 146 -14.67 -4.12 -3.73
C GLY A 146 -13.69 -3.39 -2.81
N ILE A 147 -12.41 -3.32 -3.20
CA ILE A 147 -11.38 -2.54 -2.49
C ILE A 147 -11.70 -1.03 -2.59
N ILE A 148 -11.96 -0.52 -3.80
CA ILE A 148 -12.30 0.90 -4.02
C ILE A 148 -13.57 1.28 -3.26
N ASP A 149 -14.59 0.44 -3.26
CA ASP A 149 -15.84 0.66 -2.52
C ASP A 149 -15.63 0.75 -1.02
N THR A 150 -14.77 -0.12 -0.49
CA THR A 150 -14.44 -0.15 0.95
C THR A 150 -13.66 1.10 1.36
N MET A 151 -12.74 1.58 0.52
CA MET A 151 -11.93 2.77 0.78
C MET A 151 -12.74 4.06 0.60
N MET A 152 -13.41 4.21 -0.54
CA MET A 152 -14.17 5.40 -0.94
C MET A 152 -15.64 5.27 -0.55
N LYS A 153 -15.92 5.17 0.76
CA LYS A 153 -17.29 5.14 1.25
C LYS A 153 -18.04 6.44 0.91
N LEU A 154 -19.22 6.26 0.33
CA LEU A 154 -20.18 7.31 0.01
C LEU A 154 -21.44 7.19 0.88
N PRO A 155 -22.21 8.27 1.06
CA PRO A 155 -23.57 8.19 1.62
C PRO A 155 -24.47 7.27 0.78
N LYS A 156 -25.41 6.55 1.41
CA LYS A 156 -26.28 5.55 0.74
C LYS A 156 -26.91 6.05 -0.56
N LYS A 157 -27.50 7.25 -0.56
CA LYS A 157 -28.14 7.84 -1.75
C LYS A 157 -27.18 8.04 -2.93
N SER A 158 -25.96 8.51 -2.65
CA SER A 158 -24.92 8.67 -3.68
C SER A 158 -24.40 7.32 -4.18
N GLN A 159 -24.28 6.34 -3.30
CA GLN A 159 -23.89 4.98 -3.67
C GLN A 159 -24.92 4.33 -4.60
N GLU A 160 -26.22 4.40 -4.27
CA GLU A 160 -27.32 3.88 -5.10
C GLU A 160 -27.37 4.57 -6.48
N SER A 161 -27.20 5.89 -6.51
CA SER A 161 -27.10 6.67 -7.75
C SER A 161 -25.93 6.22 -8.64
N LEU A 162 -24.78 5.92 -8.02
CA LEU A 162 -23.60 5.45 -8.72
C LEU A 162 -23.80 4.03 -9.28
N GLU A 163 -24.33 3.11 -8.49
CA GLU A 163 -24.60 1.72 -8.90
C GLU A 163 -25.58 1.63 -10.07
N ASN A 164 -26.59 2.50 -10.11
CA ASN A 164 -27.53 2.59 -11.23
C ASN A 164 -26.89 3.08 -12.53
N LYS A 165 -25.73 3.77 -12.48
CA LYS A 165 -24.99 4.19 -13.68
C LYS A 165 -24.04 3.11 -14.20
N ILE A 166 -23.69 2.12 -13.36
CA ILE A 166 -22.77 1.03 -13.70
C ILE A 166 -23.53 -0.15 -14.33
N LYS A 167 -24.78 -0.37 -13.93
CA LYS A 167 -25.70 -1.33 -14.56
C LYS A 167 -26.12 -0.89 -15.96
#